data_AF-A0A4S3J534-F1
#
_entry.id   AF-A0A4S3J534-F1
#
_cell.length_a   1.000
_cell.length_b   1.000
_cell.length_c   1.000
_cell.angle_alpha   90.00
_cell.angle_beta   90.00
_cell.angle_gamma   90.00
#
_symmetry.space_group_name_H-M   'P 1'
#
loop_
_entity.id
_entity.type
_entity.pdbx_description
1 polymer ?
#
loop_
_entity_poly.entity_id
_entity_poly.type
_entity_poly.pdbx_seq_one_letter_code
_entity_poly.pdbx_strand_id
1 'polypeptide(L)'
;MSPSNKIYQEFEKRVRDLYKSWKNKTLDNAVLTFRRWGQLPGNEGVFDCEDQKALRKIISNNYVPSWSAEIFTFAHQVISYQECTELGKRWLRYVTIQLMLRTRLNELYDFKYKGKSESLSKHNRSYLLAAFDALHKLHTFSDMSLDDFPFCQTHGPRPRVRRYVVDINEDTEDSGPLAPLICSVPVQLPD
;
A
#
# COMPACT_ATOMS: atom_id res chain seq x y z
N MET A 1 29.85 2.80 -4.07
CA MET A 1 29.77 1.38 -4.48
C MET A 1 29.43 1.33 -5.96
N SER A 2 30.15 0.53 -6.75
CA SER A 2 29.94 0.45 -8.22
C SER A 2 28.66 -0.33 -8.57
N PRO A 3 27.91 0.04 -9.63
CA PRO A 3 26.79 -0.75 -10.18
C PRO A 3 27.16 -2.18 -10.60
N SER A 4 28.46 -2.47 -10.80
CA SER A 4 28.97 -3.80 -11.10
C SER A 4 29.21 -4.68 -9.86
N ASN A 5 29.04 -4.14 -8.65
CA ASN A 5 29.21 -4.91 -7.42
C ASN A 5 27.99 -5.83 -7.18
N LYS A 6 28.23 -7.14 -7.03
CA LYS A 6 27.17 -8.15 -6.79
C LYS A 6 26.28 -7.80 -5.59
N ILE A 7 26.86 -7.25 -4.51
CA ILE A 7 26.13 -6.83 -3.31
C ILE A 7 25.14 -5.71 -3.66
N TYR A 8 25.59 -4.72 -4.43
CA TYR A 8 24.73 -3.62 -4.88
C TYR A 8 23.57 -4.13 -5.74
N GLN A 9 23.84 -5.02 -6.70
CA GLN A 9 22.81 -5.61 -7.56
C GLN A 9 21.78 -6.42 -6.78
N GLU A 10 22.22 -7.14 -5.74
CA GLU A 10 21.32 -7.88 -4.86
C GLU A 10 20.42 -6.94 -4.04
N PHE A 11 20.98 -5.87 -3.47
CA PHE A 11 20.19 -4.84 -2.79
C PHE A 11 19.18 -4.18 -3.72
N GLU A 12 19.61 -3.80 -4.93
CA GLU A 12 18.73 -3.21 -5.94
C GLU A 12 17.57 -4.14 -6.28
N LYS A 13 17.86 -5.44 -6.51
CA LYS A 13 16.83 -6.45 -6.76
C LYS A 13 15.82 -6.53 -5.61
N ARG A 14 16.30 -6.61 -4.36
CA ARG A 14 15.44 -6.66 -3.17
C ARG A 14 14.53 -5.43 -3.05
N VAL A 15 15.06 -4.23 -3.31
CA VAL A 15 14.27 -2.98 -3.32
C VAL A 15 13.20 -3.00 -4.40
N ARG A 16 13.55 -3.45 -5.62
CA ARG A 16 12.59 -3.57 -6.73
C ARG A 16 11.48 -4.58 -6.42
N ASP A 17 11.83 -5.73 -5.84
CA ASP A 17 10.87 -6.76 -5.44
C ASP A 17 9.93 -6.26 -4.34
N LEU A 18 10.46 -5.54 -3.35
CA LEU A 18 9.67 -4.90 -2.30
C LEU A 18 8.69 -3.87 -2.88
N TYR A 19 9.15 -2.98 -3.77
CA TYR A 19 8.30 -2.00 -4.43
C TYR A 19 7.20 -2.67 -5.26
N LYS A 20 7.52 -3.75 -5.98
CA LYS A 20 6.53 -4.54 -6.72
C LYS A 20 5.47 -5.14 -5.80
N SER A 21 5.87 -5.67 -4.65
CA SER A 21 4.95 -6.20 -3.63
C SER A 21 4.03 -5.12 -3.09
N TRP A 22 4.57 -3.97 -2.70
CA TRP A 22 3.78 -2.83 -2.22
C TRP A 22 2.80 -2.32 -3.27
N LYS A 23 3.25 -2.16 -4.51
CA LYS A 23 2.41 -1.74 -5.63
C LYS A 23 1.22 -2.66 -5.84
N ASN A 24 1.47 -3.97 -5.93
CA ASN A 24 0.39 -4.95 -6.11
C ASN A 24 -0.59 -4.93 -4.94
N LYS A 25 -0.08 -4.97 -3.70
CA LYS A 25 -0.93 -4.91 -2.51
C LYS A 25 -1.77 -3.63 -2.44
N THR A 26 -1.20 -2.49 -2.82
CA THR A 26 -1.92 -1.20 -2.88
C THR A 26 -3.08 -1.25 -3.87
N LEU A 27 -2.86 -1.85 -5.05
CA LEU A 27 -3.90 -2.00 -6.07
C LEU A 27 -5.00 -2.97 -5.62
N ASP A 28 -4.63 -4.08 -5.01
CA ASP A 28 -5.58 -5.06 -4.46
C ASP A 28 -6.42 -4.41 -3.35
N ASN A 29 -5.79 -3.65 -2.45
CA ASN A 29 -6.50 -2.91 -1.43
C ASN A 29 -7.45 -1.87 -2.02
N ALA A 30 -7.06 -1.17 -3.08
CA ALA A 30 -7.95 -0.21 -3.76
C ALA A 30 -9.19 -0.89 -4.36
N VAL A 31 -9.05 -2.09 -4.93
CA VAL A 31 -10.18 -2.92 -5.36
C VAL A 31 -11.07 -3.27 -4.16
N LEU A 32 -10.48 -3.79 -3.08
CA LEU A 32 -11.23 -4.23 -1.89
C LEU A 32 -11.96 -3.08 -1.21
N THR A 33 -11.32 -1.90 -1.09
CA THR A 33 -11.94 -0.69 -0.52
C THR A 33 -13.08 -0.21 -1.41
N PHE A 34 -12.91 -0.19 -2.74
CA PHE A 34 -14.01 0.14 -3.65
C PHE A 34 -15.18 -0.82 -3.51
N ARG A 35 -14.92 -2.14 -3.49
CA ARG A 35 -15.97 -3.16 -3.35
C ARG A 35 -16.73 -3.04 -2.04
N ARG A 36 -16.02 -2.90 -0.92
CA ARG A 36 -16.63 -2.73 0.41
C ARG A 36 -17.51 -1.48 0.46
N TRP A 37 -17.03 -0.36 -0.09
CA TRP A 37 -17.83 0.87 -0.16
C TRP A 37 -19.04 0.73 -1.10
N GLY A 38 -18.86 0.16 -2.29
CA GLY A 38 -19.93 -0.01 -3.27
C GLY A 38 -21.04 -0.97 -2.83
N GLN A 39 -20.77 -1.84 -1.85
CA GLN A 39 -21.76 -2.73 -1.23
C GLN A 39 -22.61 -2.06 -0.14
N LEU A 40 -22.26 -0.84 0.28
CA LEU A 40 -23.05 -0.11 1.27
C LEU A 40 -24.38 0.37 0.66
N PRO A 41 -25.47 0.42 1.46
CA PRO A 41 -26.76 0.95 1.00
C PRO A 41 -26.64 2.37 0.42
N GLY A 42 -27.33 2.63 -0.69
CA GLY A 42 -27.31 3.92 -1.40
C GLY A 42 -26.25 4.04 -2.50
N ASN A 43 -25.40 3.03 -2.68
CA ASN A 43 -24.41 2.97 -3.76
C ASN A 43 -24.78 1.94 -4.85
N GLU A 44 -26.03 1.48 -4.89
CA GLU A 44 -26.52 0.50 -5.84
C GLU A 44 -26.42 1.07 -7.27
N GLY A 45 -25.50 0.54 -8.08
CA GLY A 45 -25.26 0.99 -9.45
C GLY A 45 -23.87 1.58 -9.70
N VAL A 46 -23.08 1.84 -8.64
CA VAL A 46 -21.69 2.30 -8.84
C VAL A 46 -20.83 1.25 -9.56
N PHE A 47 -21.17 -0.03 -9.41
CA PHE A 47 -20.46 -1.12 -10.08
C PHE A 47 -20.69 -1.16 -11.59
N ASP A 48 -21.84 -0.69 -12.08
CA ASP A 48 -22.18 -0.68 -13.50
C ASP A 48 -21.84 0.64 -14.19
N CYS A 49 -21.33 1.63 -13.45
CA CYS A 49 -20.91 2.90 -14.00
C CYS A 49 -19.65 2.76 -14.87
N GLU A 50 -19.81 2.83 -16.19
CA GLU A 50 -18.72 2.80 -17.18
C GLU A 50 -18.14 4.18 -17.47
N ASP A 51 -18.90 5.25 -17.23
CA ASP A 51 -18.43 6.62 -17.44
C ASP A 51 -17.38 6.98 -16.38
N GLN A 52 -16.13 7.09 -16.82
CA GLN A 52 -14.99 7.46 -15.98
C GLN A 52 -15.19 8.80 -15.24
N LYS A 53 -15.81 9.80 -15.87
CA LYS A 53 -16.02 11.12 -15.24
C LYS A 53 -17.10 11.02 -14.17
N ALA A 54 -18.21 10.33 -14.46
CA ALA A 54 -19.27 10.10 -13.50
C ALA A 54 -18.75 9.31 -12.30
N LEU A 55 -18.07 8.18 -12.54
CA LEU A 55 -17.50 7.35 -11.48
C LEU A 55 -16.50 8.13 -10.62
N ARG A 56 -15.61 8.92 -11.25
CA ARG A 56 -14.68 9.80 -10.53
C ARG A 56 -15.43 10.78 -9.62
N LYS A 57 -16.51 11.40 -10.11
CA LYS A 57 -17.31 12.34 -9.33
C LYS A 57 -17.95 11.66 -8.13
N ILE A 58 -18.53 10.47 -8.31
CA ILE A 58 -19.15 9.70 -7.23
C ILE A 58 -18.10 9.34 -6.15
N ILE A 59 -16.96 8.77 -6.54
CA ILE A 59 -15.88 8.42 -5.61
C ILE A 59 -15.36 9.68 -4.89
N SER A 60 -15.16 10.77 -5.63
CA SER A 60 -14.65 12.02 -5.06
C SER A 60 -15.60 12.65 -4.04
N ASN A 61 -16.91 12.57 -4.28
CA ASN A 61 -17.93 13.11 -3.39
C ASN A 61 -18.10 12.29 -2.11
N ASN A 62 -17.79 10.98 -2.17
CA ASN A 62 -17.91 10.06 -1.04
C ASN A 62 -16.57 9.78 -0.35
N TYR A 63 -15.49 10.45 -0.77
CA TYR A 63 -14.17 10.21 -0.21
C TYR A 63 -14.14 10.45 1.30
N VAL A 64 -13.64 9.45 2.03
CA VAL A 64 -13.30 9.56 3.44
C VAL A 64 -11.82 9.25 3.67
N PRO A 65 -11.13 9.92 4.61
CA PRO A 65 -9.70 9.74 4.84
C PRO A 65 -9.28 8.29 5.18
N SER A 66 -10.17 7.50 5.79
CA SER A 66 -9.89 6.10 6.13
C SER A 66 -9.56 5.24 4.91
N TRP A 67 -10.10 5.56 3.73
CA TRP A 67 -9.76 4.85 2.49
C TRP A 67 -8.28 4.94 2.14
N SER A 68 -7.63 6.08 2.42
CA SER A 68 -6.21 6.24 2.16
C SER A 68 -5.39 5.32 3.07
N ALA A 69 -5.75 5.21 4.35
CA ALA A 69 -5.09 4.29 5.28
C ALA A 69 -5.29 2.81 4.88
N GLU A 70 -6.49 2.45 4.40
CA GLU A 70 -6.79 1.09 3.92
C GLU A 70 -6.05 0.74 2.62
N ILE A 71 -5.91 1.69 1.70
CA ILE A 71 -5.23 1.45 0.43
C ILE A 71 -3.72 1.34 0.65
N PHE A 72 -3.16 2.27 1.42
CA PHE A 72 -1.74 2.35 1.73
C PHE A 72 -1.42 1.75 3.11
N THR A 73 -1.81 0.49 3.34
CA THR A 73 -1.63 -0.18 4.65
C THR A 73 -0.19 -0.16 5.16
N PHE A 74 0.80 -0.21 4.27
CA PHE A 74 2.22 -0.17 4.64
C PHE A 74 2.62 1.21 5.19
N ALA A 75 2.02 2.28 4.67
CA ALA A 75 2.25 3.64 5.10
C ALA A 75 1.56 3.95 6.43
N HIS A 76 0.43 3.29 6.72
CA HIS A 76 -0.33 3.49 7.97
C HIS A 76 0.50 3.26 9.24
N GLN A 77 1.47 2.36 9.20
CA GLN A 77 2.33 2.08 10.35
C GLN A 77 3.41 3.15 10.59
N VAL A 78 3.71 3.96 9.58
CA VAL A 78 4.86 4.88 9.60
C VAL A 78 4.48 6.34 9.44
N ILE A 79 3.35 6.68 8.80
CA ILE A 79 2.91 8.05 8.53
C ILE A 79 1.68 8.39 9.38
N SER A 80 1.72 9.54 10.05
CA SER A 80 0.59 10.09 10.78
C SER A 80 -0.34 10.83 9.81
N TYR A 81 -1.37 10.13 9.33
CA TYR A 81 -2.35 10.69 8.38
C TYR A 81 -3.07 11.95 8.88
N GLN A 82 -3.23 12.08 10.19
CA GLN A 82 -3.88 13.23 10.82
C GLN A 82 -2.96 14.47 10.78
N GLU A 83 -1.67 14.25 10.98
CA GLU A 83 -0.64 15.29 11.02
C GLU A 83 -0.13 15.69 9.63
N CYS A 84 -0.49 14.95 8.57
CA CYS A 84 -0.19 15.35 7.20
C CYS A 84 -0.60 16.82 6.94
N THR A 85 0.26 17.52 6.20
CA THR A 85 -0.05 18.88 5.74
C THR A 85 -1.28 18.87 4.84
N GLU A 86 -1.86 20.04 4.58
CA GLU A 86 -2.97 20.17 3.64
C GLU A 86 -2.59 19.69 2.23
N LEU A 87 -1.33 19.89 1.82
CA LEU A 87 -0.82 19.38 0.55
C LEU A 87 -0.76 17.85 0.53
N GLY A 88 -0.20 17.23 1.59
CA GLY A 88 -0.16 15.78 1.75
C GLY A 88 -1.56 15.16 1.77
N LYS A 89 -2.51 15.76 2.49
CA LYS A 89 -3.92 15.32 2.53
C LYS A 89 -4.59 15.40 1.15
N ARG A 90 -4.40 16.50 0.41
CA ARG A 90 -4.92 16.66 -0.95
C ARG A 90 -4.36 15.62 -1.90
N TRP A 91 -3.07 15.30 -1.77
CA TRP A 91 -2.44 14.26 -2.56
C TRP A 91 -2.97 12.87 -2.21
N LEU A 92 -3.05 12.52 -0.93
CA LEU A 92 -3.62 11.24 -0.47
C LEU A 92 -5.03 11.05 -1.01
N ARG A 93 -5.87 12.08 -0.94
CA ARG A 93 -7.20 12.08 -1.55
C ARG A 93 -7.13 11.84 -3.05
N TYR A 94 -6.29 12.59 -3.77
CA TYR A 94 -6.12 12.45 -5.22
C TYR A 94 -5.70 11.02 -5.61
N VAL A 95 -4.64 10.49 -5.01
CA VAL A 95 -4.13 9.16 -5.36
C VAL A 95 -5.11 8.06 -4.98
N THR A 96 -5.80 8.18 -3.83
CA THR A 96 -6.84 7.22 -3.42
C THR A 96 -7.96 7.15 -4.45
N ILE A 97 -8.50 8.31 -4.86
CA ILE A 97 -9.57 8.38 -5.87
C ILE A 97 -9.09 7.81 -7.21
N GLN A 98 -7.87 8.15 -7.65
CA GLN A 98 -7.32 7.65 -8.90
C GLN A 98 -7.15 6.13 -8.88
N LEU A 99 -6.65 5.58 -7.77
CA LEU A 99 -6.46 4.14 -7.62
C LEU A 99 -7.79 3.40 -7.65
N MET A 100 -8.76 3.80 -6.81
CA MET A 100 -10.10 3.19 -6.79
C MET A 100 -10.79 3.25 -8.16
N LEU A 101 -10.72 4.41 -8.83
CA LEU A 101 -11.29 4.60 -10.17
C LEU A 101 -10.66 3.65 -11.19
N ARG A 102 -9.33 3.63 -11.25
CA ARG A 102 -8.60 2.91 -12.31
C ARG A 102 -8.64 1.40 -12.08
N THR A 103 -8.55 0.95 -10.84
CA THR A 103 -8.72 -0.47 -10.53
C THR A 103 -10.14 -0.92 -10.87
N ARG A 104 -11.17 -0.11 -10.58
CA ARG A 104 -12.54 -0.46 -10.95
C ARG A 104 -12.74 -0.55 -12.46
N LEU A 105 -12.25 0.42 -13.22
CA LEU A 105 -12.34 0.40 -14.68
C LEU A 105 -11.56 -0.78 -15.29
N ASN A 106 -10.42 -1.15 -14.68
CA ASN A 106 -9.68 -2.34 -15.07
C ASN A 106 -10.48 -3.62 -14.80
N GLU A 107 -11.13 -3.76 -13.64
CA GLU A 107 -12.01 -4.90 -13.37
C GLU A 107 -13.20 -4.98 -14.35
N LEU A 108 -13.84 -3.84 -14.65
CA LEU A 108 -14.92 -3.80 -15.64
C LEU A 108 -14.46 -4.28 -17.01
N TYR A 109 -13.29 -3.83 -17.45
CA TYR A 109 -12.68 -4.31 -18.69
C TYR A 109 -12.40 -5.82 -18.62
N ASP A 110 -11.70 -6.29 -17.59
CA ASP A 110 -11.23 -7.68 -17.53
C ASP A 110 -12.37 -8.70 -17.36
N PHE A 111 -13.44 -8.37 -16.63
CA PHE A 111 -14.54 -9.30 -16.35
C PHE A 111 -15.76 -9.16 -17.27
N LYS A 112 -16.11 -7.94 -17.70
CA LYS A 112 -17.37 -7.69 -18.44
C LYS A 112 -17.13 -7.45 -19.93
N TYR A 113 -16.04 -6.76 -20.27
CA TYR A 113 -15.88 -6.17 -21.61
C TYR A 113 -14.58 -6.54 -22.33
N LYS A 114 -13.86 -7.56 -21.87
CA LYS A 114 -12.58 -7.96 -22.44
C LYS A 114 -12.77 -8.33 -23.92
N GLY A 115 -12.12 -7.58 -24.81
CA GLY A 115 -12.25 -7.72 -26.26
C GLY A 115 -13.58 -7.22 -26.86
N LYS A 116 -14.46 -6.59 -26.07
CA LYS A 116 -15.78 -6.10 -26.50
C LYS A 116 -15.92 -4.58 -26.47
N SER A 117 -15.24 -3.89 -25.54
CA SER A 117 -15.31 -2.42 -25.42
C SER A 117 -13.96 -1.78 -25.75
N GLU A 118 -13.92 -1.04 -26.85
CA GLU A 118 -12.74 -0.27 -27.24
C GLU A 118 -12.48 0.89 -26.28
N SER A 119 -13.53 1.53 -25.75
CA SER A 119 -13.42 2.65 -24.81
C SER A 119 -12.81 2.23 -23.47
N LEU A 120 -13.07 1.00 -23.02
CA LEU A 120 -12.51 0.41 -21.80
C LEU A 120 -11.18 -0.32 -22.02
N SER A 121 -10.82 -0.67 -23.27
CA SER A 121 -9.57 -1.38 -23.59
C SER A 121 -8.31 -0.67 -23.11
N LYS A 122 -8.36 0.67 -23.06
CA LYS A 122 -7.30 1.52 -22.52
C LYS A 122 -7.07 1.31 -21.02
N HIS A 123 -8.03 0.75 -20.28
CA HIS A 123 -7.94 0.49 -18.83
C HIS A 123 -7.42 -0.91 -18.51
N ASN A 124 -6.63 -1.52 -19.40
CA ASN A 124 -5.99 -2.80 -19.13
C ASN A 124 -4.94 -2.71 -17.99
N ARG A 125 -4.43 -3.88 -17.57
CA ARG A 125 -3.46 -3.99 -16.48
C ARG A 125 -2.19 -3.16 -16.70
N SER A 126 -1.68 -3.10 -17.93
CA SER A 126 -0.48 -2.34 -18.27
C SER A 126 -0.70 -0.84 -18.07
N TYR A 127 -1.86 -0.32 -18.48
CA TYR A 127 -2.24 1.07 -18.25
C TYR A 127 -2.40 1.38 -16.76
N LEU A 128 -3.01 0.48 -15.98
CA LEU A 128 -3.14 0.63 -14.53
C LEU A 128 -1.77 0.74 -13.85
N LEU A 129 -0.82 -0.10 -14.22
CA LEU A 129 0.56 -0.05 -13.69
C LEU A 129 1.28 1.24 -14.07
N ALA A 130 1.20 1.64 -15.34
CA ALA A 130 1.81 2.89 -15.81
C ALA A 130 1.21 4.11 -15.10
N ALA A 131 -0.11 4.10 -14.86
CA ALA A 131 -0.80 5.16 -14.13
C ALA A 131 -0.37 5.22 -12.67
N PHE A 132 -0.19 4.07 -12.00
CA PHE A 132 0.35 4.00 -10.65
C PHE A 132 1.73 4.66 -10.57
N ASP A 133 2.64 4.29 -11.49
CA ASP A 133 3.99 4.86 -11.55
C ASP A 133 3.99 6.35 -11.92
N ALA A 134 2.90 6.89 -12.46
CA ALA A 134 2.78 8.30 -12.80
C ALA A 134 2.09 9.15 -11.72
N LEU A 135 1.60 8.55 -10.62
CA LEU A 135 0.83 9.28 -9.59
C LEU A 135 1.59 10.46 -8.97
N HIS A 136 2.92 10.33 -8.85
CA HIS A 136 3.79 11.38 -8.30
C HIS A 136 4.19 12.45 -9.32
N LYS A 137 3.86 12.29 -10.61
CA LYS A 137 4.30 13.18 -11.69
C LYS A 137 3.34 14.34 -11.98
N LEU A 138 2.25 14.44 -11.22
CA LEU A 138 1.29 15.52 -11.44
C LEU A 138 1.89 16.85 -10.95
N HIS A 139 2.00 17.82 -11.85
CA HIS A 139 2.61 19.13 -11.55
C HIS A 139 1.97 19.84 -10.36
N THR A 140 0.68 19.62 -10.08
CA THR A 140 0.01 20.19 -8.89
C THR A 140 0.64 19.76 -7.56
N PHE A 141 1.46 18.70 -7.57
CA PHE A 141 2.15 18.17 -6.41
C PHE A 141 3.69 18.19 -6.59
N SER A 142 4.21 19.05 -7.48
CA SER A 142 5.67 19.16 -7.72
C SER A 142 6.45 19.57 -6.47
N ASP A 143 5.82 20.38 -5.61
CA ASP A 143 6.46 20.99 -4.44
C ASP A 143 6.33 20.10 -3.19
N MET A 144 5.83 18.88 -3.36
CA MET A 144 5.64 17.93 -2.27
C MET A 144 6.97 17.40 -1.74
N SER A 145 7.10 17.35 -0.42
CA SER A 145 8.27 16.80 0.26
C SER A 145 7.90 15.66 1.22
N LEU A 146 8.90 15.08 1.88
CA LEU A 146 8.67 14.11 2.95
C LEU A 146 8.01 14.75 4.18
N ASP A 147 8.15 16.06 4.37
CA ASP A 147 7.58 16.79 5.50
C ASP A 147 6.06 16.91 5.40
N ASP A 148 5.50 16.70 4.20
CA ASP A 148 4.05 16.61 3.99
C ASP A 148 3.44 15.32 4.58
N PHE A 149 4.29 14.34 4.93
CA PHE A 149 3.93 13.02 5.45
C PHE A 149 4.70 12.72 6.74
N PRO A 150 4.37 13.41 7.84
CA PRO A 150 5.09 13.27 9.10
C PRO A 150 5.06 11.82 9.59
N PHE A 151 6.20 11.35 10.07
CA PHE A 151 6.29 10.02 10.63
C PHE A 151 5.49 9.93 11.93
N CYS A 152 4.78 8.82 12.16
CA CYS A 152 4.18 8.52 13.45
C CYS A 152 5.27 8.61 14.53
N GLN A 153 5.04 9.42 15.57
CA GLN A 153 5.87 9.41 16.77
C GLN A 153 5.65 8.08 17.51
N THR A 154 6.29 7.01 17.06
CA THR A 154 6.27 5.76 17.81
C THR A 154 7.10 5.94 19.07
N HIS A 155 6.45 6.12 20.22
CA HIS A 155 7.00 5.89 21.56
C HIS A 155 7.23 4.38 21.84
N GLY A 156 7.73 3.64 20.86
CA GLY A 156 8.11 2.24 21.02
C GLY A 156 9.63 2.13 21.02
N PRO A 157 10.27 1.55 22.06
CA PRO A 157 11.69 1.24 21.98
C PRO A 157 11.89 0.34 20.77
N ARG A 158 12.72 0.78 19.80
CA ARG A 158 13.26 -0.15 18.80
C ARG A 158 13.78 -1.36 19.59
N PRO A 159 13.29 -2.59 19.34
CA PRO A 159 13.93 -3.76 19.92
C PRO A 159 15.35 -3.70 19.41
N ARG A 160 16.29 -3.34 20.30
CA ARG A 160 17.71 -3.51 20.04
C ARG A 160 17.83 -5.01 19.81
N VAL A 161 18.03 -5.40 18.56
CA VAL A 161 18.55 -6.72 18.25
C VAL A 161 19.77 -6.86 19.15
N ARG A 162 19.65 -7.67 20.21
CA ARG A 162 20.81 -8.04 21.01
C ARG A 162 21.75 -8.65 19.99
N ARG A 163 22.84 -7.95 19.67
CA ARG A 163 23.96 -8.57 18.99
C ARG A 163 24.38 -9.68 19.95
N TYR A 164 24.00 -10.91 19.64
CA TYR A 164 24.71 -12.05 20.18
C TYR A 164 26.16 -11.82 19.72
N VAL A 165 27.02 -11.48 20.67
CA VAL A 165 28.44 -11.63 20.47
C VAL A 165 28.61 -13.14 20.35
N VAL A 166 28.67 -13.63 19.12
CA VAL A 166 29.12 -14.99 18.87
C VAL A 166 30.60 -14.96 19.21
N ASP A 167 30.94 -15.45 20.40
CA ASP A 167 32.33 -15.72 20.74
C ASP A 167 32.75 -16.94 19.90
N ILE A 168 33.63 -16.70 18.92
CA ILE A 168 34.09 -17.74 17.98
C ILE A 168 35.03 -18.74 18.69
N ASN A 169 35.36 -18.52 19.97
CA ASN A 169 36.22 -19.40 20.75
C ASN A 169 35.47 -20.32 21.73
N GLU A 170 34.14 -20.31 21.75
CA GLU A 170 33.37 -21.23 22.61
C GLU A 170 33.21 -22.59 21.92
N ASP A 171 34.32 -23.33 21.82
CA ASP A 171 34.29 -24.78 21.63
C ASP A 171 33.68 -25.40 22.89
N THR A 172 32.43 -25.83 22.82
CA THR A 172 31.91 -26.81 23.78
C THR A 172 31.16 -27.91 23.06
N GLU A 173 31.78 -29.07 23.13
CA GLU A 173 31.24 -30.36 22.76
C GLU A 173 29.99 -30.70 23.60
N ASP A 174 29.07 -31.38 22.93
CA ASP A 174 28.17 -32.42 23.46
C ASP A 174 26.73 -32.09 23.95
N SER A 175 25.80 -32.79 23.27
CA SER A 175 24.49 -33.37 23.66
C SER A 175 23.33 -32.59 24.32
N GLY A 176 22.15 -32.65 23.65
CA GLY A 176 20.82 -32.63 24.30
C GLY A 176 19.67 -32.04 23.46
N PRO A 177 18.44 -32.61 23.46
CA PRO A 177 17.41 -32.29 22.47
C PRO A 177 16.70 -30.96 22.73
N LEU A 178 16.27 -30.33 21.63
CA LEU A 178 15.47 -29.10 21.57
C LEU A 178 14.20 -29.18 22.44
N ALA A 179 14.14 -28.37 23.50
CA ALA A 179 12.88 -28.06 24.17
C ALA A 179 12.08 -27.03 23.34
N PRO A 180 10.74 -27.17 23.22
CA PRO A 180 9.94 -26.21 22.46
C PRO A 180 9.75 -24.91 23.26
N LEU A 181 9.95 -23.78 22.59
CA LEU A 181 9.61 -22.45 23.09
C LEU A 181 8.09 -22.31 23.22
N ILE A 182 7.56 -22.55 24.42
CA ILE A 182 6.19 -22.17 24.78
C ILE A 182 6.16 -20.65 24.97
N CYS A 183 5.54 -19.94 24.03
CA CYS A 183 5.17 -18.54 24.22
C CYS A 183 3.93 -18.47 25.12
N SER A 184 4.13 -18.22 26.41
CA SER A 184 3.06 -17.87 27.34
C SER A 184 2.63 -16.43 27.10
N VAL A 185 1.42 -16.23 26.59
CA VAL A 185 0.76 -14.91 26.54
C VAL A 185 0.11 -14.66 27.90
N PRO A 186 0.36 -13.54 28.59
CA PRO A 186 -0.40 -13.20 29.79
C PRO A 186 -1.78 -12.68 29.36
N VAL A 187 -2.82 -13.43 29.74
CA VAL A 187 -4.22 -12.98 29.68
C VAL A 187 -4.45 -12.05 30.87
N GLN A 188 -4.70 -10.77 30.61
CA GLN A 188 -5.29 -9.87 31.61
C GLN A 188 -6.82 -9.96 31.49
N LEU A 189 -7.47 -10.40 32.57
CA LEU A 189 -8.91 -10.28 32.77
C LEU A 189 -9.22 -8.86 33.28
N PRO A 190 -10.31 -8.22 32.82
CA PRO A 190 -10.79 -6.98 33.41
C PRO A 190 -11.67 -7.25 34.65
N ASP A 191 -11.55 -6.36 35.64
CA ASP A 191 -12.44 -6.24 36.80
C ASP A 191 -13.86 -5.79 36.41
#